data_AF-A0A374USB5-F1
#
_entry.id   AF-A0A374USB5-F1
#
_cell.length_a   1.000
_cell.length_b   1.000
_cell.length_c   1.000
_cell.angle_alpha   90.00
_cell.angle_beta   90.00
_cell.angle_gamma   90.00
#
_symmetry.space_group_name_H-M   'P 1'
#
loop_
_entity.id
_entity.type
_entity.pdbx_description
1 polymer ?
#
loop_
_entity_poly.entity_id
_entity_poly.type
_entity_poly.pdbx_seq_one_letter_code
_entity_poly.pdbx_strand_id
1 'polypeptide(L)'
;MKSIQELAREFSSGYTTKPEQDAAFTAYCEAYRKGKEDKHSREDWDLSFADTAFQPILYDWFCYKKERKESYKGQRSMSACYQKLYHLSDGDANLAKQIIMQSMGNNWAGLFELKNNGNRNINNKQGNSNSIFQAADNYLQEHQ
;
A
#
# COMPACT_ATOMS: atom_id res chain seq x y z
N MET A 1 27.94 16.62 6.61
CA MET A 1 26.78 16.71 7.54
C MET A 1 27.22 16.17 8.87
N LYS A 2 27.00 16.90 9.97
CA LYS A 2 27.29 16.41 11.32
C LYS A 2 26.35 15.24 11.66
N SER A 3 26.88 14.20 12.26
CA SER A 3 26.13 13.07 12.81
C SER A 3 25.29 13.51 14.02
N ILE A 4 24.30 12.69 14.37
CA ILE A 4 23.44 12.98 15.53
C ILE A 4 24.25 13.07 16.84
N GLN A 5 25.29 12.24 16.97
CA GLN A 5 26.16 12.25 18.14
C GLN A 5 27.02 13.52 18.20
N GLU A 6 27.47 14.05 17.05
CA GLU A 6 28.22 15.31 17.01
C GLU A 6 27.35 16.51 17.37
N LEU A 7 26.10 16.55 16.88
CA LEU A 7 25.14 17.58 17.24
C LEU A 7 24.76 17.51 18.73
N ALA A 8 24.55 16.30 19.26
CA ALA A 8 24.25 16.10 20.67
C ALA A 8 25.42 16.50 21.57
N ARG A 9 26.67 16.25 21.16
CA ARG A 9 27.89 16.70 21.88
C ARG A 9 28.07 18.22 21.84
N GLU A 10 27.79 18.84 20.70
CA GLU A 10 27.83 20.29 20.57
C GLU A 10 26.78 20.94 21.48
N PHE A 11 25.56 20.41 21.48
CA PHE A 11 24.48 20.85 22.37
C PHE A 11 24.83 20.65 23.86
N SER A 12 25.37 19.49 24.24
CA SER A 12 25.68 19.21 25.63
C SER A 12 26.92 19.93 26.15
N SER A 13 27.80 20.43 25.27
CA SER A 13 29.01 21.16 25.71
C SER A 13 28.74 22.49 26.41
N GLY A 14 27.52 23.04 26.29
CA GLY A 14 27.09 24.26 26.98
C GLY A 14 26.81 24.10 28.48
N TYR A 15 26.83 22.88 29.01
CA TYR A 15 26.55 22.61 30.43
C TYR A 15 27.83 22.50 31.26
N THR A 16 27.76 22.95 32.50
CA THR A 16 28.93 23.13 33.38
C THR A 16 29.43 21.85 34.04
N THR A 17 28.54 20.91 34.36
CA THR A 17 28.91 19.68 35.06
C THR A 17 28.77 18.45 34.18
N LYS A 18 29.63 17.45 34.38
CA LYS A 18 29.60 16.20 33.61
C LYS A 18 28.24 15.49 33.66
N PRO A 19 27.54 15.39 34.81
CA PRO A 19 26.20 14.81 34.87
C PRO A 19 25.15 15.59 34.04
N GLU A 20 25.21 16.91 34.03
CA GLU A 20 24.30 17.75 33.23
C GLU A 20 24.57 17.61 31.73
N GLN A 21 25.84 17.53 31.32
CA GLN A 21 26.22 17.28 29.94
C GLN A 21 25.71 15.90 29.46
N ASP A 22 25.86 14.87 30.29
CA ASP A 22 25.43 13.51 29.93
C ASP A 22 23.89 13.41 29.89
N ALA A 23 23.18 14.10 30.78
CA ALA A 23 21.73 14.23 30.76
C ALA A 23 21.23 14.98 29.51
N ALA A 24 21.85 16.11 29.16
CA ALA A 24 21.52 16.90 27.98
C ALA A 24 21.79 16.13 26.67
N PHE A 25 22.89 15.38 26.62
CA PHE A 25 23.22 14.52 25.48
C PHE A 25 22.16 13.42 25.28
N THR A 26 21.78 12.77 26.38
CA THR A 26 20.77 11.70 26.38
C THR A 26 19.40 12.25 25.96
N ALA A 27 18.97 13.36 26.56
CA ALA A 27 17.71 14.02 26.22
C ALA A 27 17.63 14.44 24.75
N TYR A 28 18.73 14.96 24.18
CA TYR A 28 18.79 15.33 22.78
C TYR A 28 18.66 14.10 21.86
N CYS A 29 19.38 13.01 22.16
CA CYS A 29 19.29 11.77 21.39
C CYS A 29 17.87 11.17 21.46
N GLU A 30 17.26 11.15 22.64
CA GLU A 30 15.91 10.65 22.86
C GLU A 30 14.85 11.51 22.16
N ALA A 31 14.95 12.83 22.25
CA ALA A 31 14.04 13.76 21.56
C ALA A 31 14.15 13.62 20.03
N TYR A 32 15.36 13.43 19.51
CA TYR A 32 15.57 13.20 18.08
C TYR A 32 15.00 11.86 17.62
N ARG A 33 15.17 10.79 18.43
CA ARG A 33 14.57 9.48 18.18
C ARG A 33 13.04 9.57 18.22
N LYS A 34 12.47 10.17 19.27
CA LYS A 34 11.03 10.37 19.44
C LYS A 34 10.44 11.22 18.31
N GLY A 35 11.10 12.30 17.90
CA GLY A 35 10.64 13.12 16.77
C GLY A 35 10.67 12.38 15.42
N LYS A 36 11.52 11.37 15.25
CA LYS A 36 11.49 10.48 14.08
C LYS A 36 10.38 9.44 14.16
N GLU A 37 10.13 8.89 15.34
CA GLU A 37 8.99 8.00 15.61
C GLU A 37 7.67 8.76 15.40
N ASP A 38 7.57 9.98 15.90
CA ASP A 38 6.42 10.86 15.72
C ASP A 38 6.19 11.19 14.24
N LYS A 39 7.25 11.38 13.44
CA LYS A 39 7.12 11.55 11.98
C LYS A 39 6.61 10.30 11.27
N HIS A 40 6.87 9.10 11.79
CA HIS A 40 6.22 7.89 11.29
C HIS A 40 4.76 7.78 11.74
N SER A 41 4.41 8.32 12.92
CA SER A 41 3.03 8.31 13.46
C SER A 41 2.10 9.40 12.90
N ARG A 42 2.63 10.48 12.31
CA ARG A 42 1.82 11.64 11.85
C ARG A 42 1.06 11.43 10.55
N GLU A 43 1.15 10.25 9.96
CA GLU A 43 0.51 9.93 8.68
C GLU A 43 -0.50 8.80 8.88
N ASP A 44 -1.33 8.91 9.90
CA ASP A 44 -2.60 8.19 9.94
C ASP A 44 -3.43 8.69 8.75
N TRP A 45 -3.46 7.88 7.68
CA TRP A 45 -4.36 8.15 6.57
C TRP A 45 -5.80 8.19 7.10
N ASP A 46 -6.56 9.20 6.72
CA ASP A 46 -7.99 9.23 7.00
C ASP A 46 -8.71 8.19 6.13
N LEU A 47 -8.91 6.99 6.69
CA LEU A 47 -9.58 5.86 6.04
C LEU A 47 -11.09 5.80 6.30
N SER A 48 -11.69 6.88 6.84
CA SER A 48 -13.13 6.92 7.16
C SER A 48 -14.04 6.73 5.94
N PHE A 49 -13.51 6.93 4.73
CA PHE A 49 -14.22 6.70 3.47
C PHE A 49 -14.37 5.22 3.09
N ALA A 50 -13.65 4.32 3.76
CA ALA A 50 -13.69 2.89 3.50
C ALA A 50 -14.47 2.15 4.59
N ASP A 51 -15.15 1.08 4.19
CA ASP A 51 -15.80 0.17 5.12
C ASP A 51 -14.84 -0.31 6.20
N THR A 52 -15.31 -0.44 7.44
CA THR A 52 -14.47 -0.80 8.60
C THR A 52 -13.68 -2.09 8.39
N ALA A 53 -14.24 -3.07 7.67
CA ALA A 53 -13.56 -4.32 7.34
C ALA A 53 -12.38 -4.14 6.37
N PHE A 54 -12.40 -3.10 5.53
CA PHE A 54 -11.37 -2.79 4.54
C PHE A 54 -10.30 -1.83 5.06
N GLN A 55 -10.57 -1.06 6.11
CA GLN A 55 -9.62 -0.12 6.70
C GLN A 55 -8.26 -0.74 7.06
N PRO A 56 -8.17 -1.84 7.83
CA PRO A 56 -6.87 -2.46 8.15
C PRO A 56 -6.16 -2.98 6.89
N ILE A 57 -6.92 -3.47 5.91
CA ILE A 57 -6.40 -4.00 4.65
C ILE A 57 -5.79 -2.87 3.79
N LEU A 58 -6.49 -1.73 3.69
CA LEU A 58 -5.98 -0.54 2.99
C LEU A 58 -4.77 0.08 3.69
N TYR A 59 -4.78 0.09 5.02
CA TYR A 59 -3.66 0.57 5.81
C TYR A 59 -2.39 -0.22 5.50
N ASP A 60 -2.46 -1.56 5.50
CA ASP A 60 -1.33 -2.43 5.16
C ASP A 60 -0.79 -2.13 3.75
N TRP A 61 -1.69 -1.95 2.77
CA TRP A 61 -1.30 -1.59 1.42
C TRP A 61 -0.60 -0.22 1.36
N PHE A 62 -1.10 0.80 2.06
CA PHE A 62 -0.48 2.13 2.04
C PHE A 62 0.86 2.16 2.77
N CYS A 63 1.02 1.41 3.87
CA CYS A 63 2.31 1.19 4.51
C CYS A 63 3.33 0.61 3.51
N TYR A 64 2.96 -0.48 2.82
CA TYR A 64 3.81 -1.08 1.80
C TYR A 64 4.20 -0.10 0.68
N LYS A 65 3.24 0.69 0.19
CA LYS A 65 3.50 1.69 -0.86
C LYS A 65 4.43 2.80 -0.37
N LYS A 66 4.34 3.18 0.90
CA LYS A 66 5.27 4.13 1.52
C LYS A 66 6.69 3.57 1.64
N GLU A 67 6.85 2.31 2.05
CA GLU A 67 8.15 1.63 2.05
C GLU A 67 8.81 1.64 0.67
N ARG A 68 8.00 1.51 -0.38
CA ARG A 68 8.43 1.58 -1.79
C ARG A 68 8.65 2.98 -2.36
N LYS A 69 8.39 4.05 -1.58
CA LYS A 69 8.41 5.44 -2.05
C LYS A 69 7.38 5.73 -3.16
N GLU A 70 6.29 4.97 -3.18
CA GLU A 70 5.16 5.05 -4.13
C GLU A 70 3.86 5.46 -3.40
N SER A 71 3.96 6.34 -2.40
CA SER A 71 2.85 6.73 -1.53
C SER A 71 1.71 7.46 -2.25
N TYR A 72 0.48 7.17 -1.83
CA TYR A 72 -0.70 7.96 -2.17
C TYR A 72 -0.69 9.28 -1.37
N LYS A 73 -0.70 10.42 -2.07
CA LYS A 73 -0.53 11.75 -1.44
C LYS A 73 -1.83 12.50 -1.16
N GLY A 74 -2.97 12.01 -1.67
CA GLY A 74 -4.24 12.73 -1.56
C GLY A 74 -5.44 11.82 -1.46
N GLN A 75 -6.50 12.33 -0.81
CA GLN A 75 -7.73 11.60 -0.52
C GLN A 75 -8.34 10.97 -1.78
N ARG A 76 -8.45 11.74 -2.87
CA ARG A 76 -8.95 11.24 -4.16
C ARG A 76 -8.25 9.97 -4.64
N SER A 77 -6.93 9.91 -4.51
CA SER A 77 -6.14 8.77 -4.96
C SER A 77 -6.29 7.55 -4.04
N MET A 78 -6.45 7.79 -2.74
CA MET A 78 -6.72 6.75 -1.75
C MET A 78 -8.13 6.17 -1.91
N SER A 79 -9.14 7.03 -2.12
CA SER A 79 -10.52 6.61 -2.40
C SER A 79 -10.62 5.81 -3.70
N ALA A 80 -9.91 6.23 -4.77
CA ALA A 80 -9.85 5.46 -6.02
C ALA A 80 -9.18 4.08 -5.82
N CYS A 81 -8.14 4.00 -4.98
CA CYS A 81 -7.51 2.73 -4.63
C CYS A 81 -8.49 1.79 -3.91
N TYR A 82 -9.25 2.31 -2.95
CA TYR A 82 -10.29 1.54 -2.27
C TYR A 82 -11.39 1.08 -3.20
N GLN A 83 -11.96 1.97 -4.04
CA GLN A 83 -13.00 1.58 -4.99
C GLN A 83 -12.53 0.46 -5.92
N LYS A 84 -11.28 0.53 -6.39
CA LYS A 84 -10.68 -0.53 -7.18
C LYS A 84 -10.56 -1.83 -6.39
N LEU A 85 -10.06 -1.78 -5.16
CA LEU A 85 -9.94 -2.96 -4.29
C LEU A 85 -11.31 -3.59 -4.00
N TYR A 86 -12.30 -2.76 -3.66
CA TYR A 86 -13.68 -3.18 -3.40
C TYR A 86 -14.28 -3.89 -4.61
N HIS A 87 -14.11 -3.33 -5.82
CA HIS A 87 -14.61 -3.95 -7.04
C HIS A 87 -13.90 -5.27 -7.37
N LEU A 88 -12.57 -5.32 -7.24
CA LEU A 88 -11.80 -6.55 -7.47
C LEU A 88 -12.13 -7.68 -6.48
N SER A 89 -12.64 -7.32 -5.31
CA SER A 89 -13.00 -8.25 -4.24
C SER A 89 -14.49 -8.53 -4.16
N ASP A 90 -15.31 -7.92 -5.02
CA ASP A 90 -16.78 -8.00 -4.96
C ASP A 90 -17.34 -7.67 -3.56
N GLY A 91 -16.71 -6.72 -2.87
CA GLY A 91 -17.05 -6.34 -1.49
C GLY A 91 -16.62 -7.34 -0.40
N ASP A 92 -15.92 -8.43 -0.74
CA ASP A 92 -15.42 -9.41 0.23
C ASP A 92 -14.04 -9.02 0.80
N ALA A 93 -13.98 -8.74 2.10
CA ALA A 93 -12.75 -8.33 2.78
C ALA A 93 -11.66 -9.42 2.78
N ASN A 94 -12.01 -10.71 2.82
CA ASN A 94 -11.02 -11.79 2.75
C ASN A 94 -10.39 -11.88 1.36
N LEU A 95 -11.19 -11.67 0.30
CA LEU A 95 -10.69 -11.62 -1.06
C LEU A 95 -9.81 -10.38 -1.29
N ALA A 96 -10.22 -9.23 -0.76
CA ALA A 96 -9.43 -8.00 -0.78
C ALA A 96 -8.04 -8.18 -0.14
N LYS A 97 -8.01 -8.85 1.02
CA LYS A 97 -6.75 -9.19 1.70
C LYS A 97 -5.84 -10.06 0.82
N GLN A 98 -6.40 -11.09 0.17
CA GLN A 98 -5.64 -11.96 -0.73
C GLN A 98 -5.07 -11.19 -1.94
N ILE A 99 -5.85 -10.27 -2.53
CA ILE A 99 -5.39 -9.42 -3.64
C ILE A 99 -4.19 -8.57 -3.25
N ILE A 100 -4.24 -7.93 -2.08
CA ILE A 100 -3.13 -7.13 -1.56
C ILE A 100 -1.91 -8.00 -1.28
N MET A 101 -2.09 -9.14 -0.61
CA MET A 101 -1.00 -10.09 -0.35
C MET A 101 -0.34 -10.58 -1.65
N GLN A 102 -1.14 -10.93 -2.67
CA GLN A 102 -0.62 -11.31 -3.98
C GLN A 102 0.16 -10.15 -4.64
N SER A 103 -0.36 -8.93 -4.57
CA SER A 103 0.28 -7.76 -5.17
C SER A 103 1.61 -7.43 -4.46
N MET A 104 1.65 -7.50 -3.13
CA MET A 104 2.86 -7.30 -2.33
C MET A 104 3.90 -8.39 -2.60
N GLY A 105 3.49 -9.66 -2.59
CA GLY A 105 4.39 -10.80 -2.82
C GLY A 105 4.98 -10.82 -4.23
N ASN A 106 4.22 -10.38 -5.24
CA ASN A 106 4.70 -10.25 -6.61
C ASN A 106 5.34 -8.89 -6.93
N ASN A 107 5.40 -8.00 -5.95
CA ASN A 107 5.99 -6.68 -6.09
C ASN A 107 5.34 -5.81 -7.18
N TRP A 108 4.01 -5.91 -7.32
CA TRP A 108 3.25 -5.16 -8.31
C TRP A 108 3.04 -3.72 -7.88
N ALA A 109 3.14 -2.79 -8.84
CA ALA A 109 2.90 -1.37 -8.59
C ALA A 109 1.42 -1.06 -8.28
N GLY A 110 0.49 -1.92 -8.68
CA GLY A 110 -0.95 -1.72 -8.50
C GLY A 110 -1.70 -3.01 -8.16
N LEU A 111 -2.99 -2.85 -7.89
CA LEU A 111 -3.91 -3.94 -7.56
C LEU A 111 -4.53 -4.53 -8.82
N PHE A 112 -4.64 -5.85 -8.88
CA PHE A 112 -5.20 -6.61 -9.99
C PHE A 112 -6.00 -7.80 -9.46
N GLU A 113 -6.78 -8.43 -10.32
CA GLU A 113 -7.56 -9.62 -9.97
C GLU A 113 -6.68 -10.73 -9.38
N LEU A 114 -7.24 -11.46 -8.41
CA LEU A 114 -6.56 -12.59 -7.80
C LEU A 114 -6.32 -13.68 -8.85
N LYS A 115 -5.07 -14.10 -9.02
CA LYS A 115 -4.71 -15.17 -9.94
C LYS A 115 -4.74 -16.49 -9.18
N ASN A 116 -5.76 -17.31 -9.45
CA ASN A 116 -5.73 -18.71 -9.03
C ASN A 116 -4.73 -19.48 -9.90
N ASN A 117 -3.47 -19.60 -9.44
CA ASN A 117 -2.43 -20.38 -10.12
C ASN A 117 -2.66 -21.91 -10.12
N GLY A 118 -3.86 -22.37 -9.75
CA GLY A 118 -4.19 -23.80 -9.71
C GLY A 118 -5.66 -24.06 -9.45
N ASN A 119 -6.54 -23.51 -10.29
CA ASN A 119 -7.86 -24.10 -10.62
C ASN A 119 -8.60 -23.14 -11.58
N ARG A 120 -8.42 -23.36 -12.89
CA ARG A 120 -9.44 -22.92 -13.86
C ARG A 120 -10.67 -23.81 -13.70
N ASN A 121 -11.50 -23.54 -12.70
CA ASN A 121 -12.91 -23.86 -12.81
C ASN A 121 -13.59 -22.64 -13.45
N ILE A 122 -13.46 -22.53 -14.77
CA ILE A 122 -14.32 -21.62 -15.56
C ILE A 122 -15.66 -22.33 -15.70
N ASN A 123 -16.47 -22.24 -14.64
CA ASN A 123 -17.89 -22.49 -14.69
C ASN A 123 -18.60 -21.16 -14.37
N ASN A 124 -18.60 -20.22 -15.33
CA ASN A 124 -19.85 -19.59 -15.73
C ASN A 124 -19.69 -18.67 -16.95
N LYS A 125 -20.53 -18.98 -17.94
CA LYS A 125 -21.26 -18.09 -18.83
C LYS A 125 -21.27 -16.62 -18.38
N GLN A 126 -20.74 -15.72 -19.21
CA GLN A 126 -21.52 -14.78 -20.02
C GLN A 126 -20.56 -13.89 -20.82
N GLY A 127 -20.68 -13.88 -22.14
CA GLY A 127 -19.88 -13.05 -23.02
C GLY A 127 -19.68 -13.73 -24.36
N ASN A 128 -20.75 -13.80 -25.15
CA ASN A 128 -20.73 -14.29 -26.51
C ASN A 128 -19.81 -13.41 -27.38
N SER A 129 -18.52 -13.73 -27.40
CA SER A 129 -17.66 -13.35 -28.51
C SER A 129 -17.69 -14.49 -29.51
N ASN A 130 -18.66 -14.44 -30.43
CA ASN A 130 -18.53 -15.14 -31.70
C ASN A 130 -17.16 -14.77 -32.25
N SER A 131 -16.22 -15.72 -32.15
CA SER A 131 -14.88 -15.59 -32.68
C SER A 131 -14.99 -15.10 -34.12
N ILE A 132 -14.30 -14.02 -34.47
CA ILE A 132 -14.31 -13.45 -35.83
C ILE A 132 -14.05 -14.54 -36.88
N PHE A 133 -13.27 -15.56 -36.51
CA PHE A 133 -13.01 -16.75 -37.34
C PHE A 133 -14.27 -17.59 -37.63
N GLN A 134 -15.18 -17.77 -36.66
CA GLN A 134 -16.43 -18.52 -36.84
C GLN A 134 -17.43 -17.74 -37.73
N ALA A 135 -17.45 -16.41 -37.60
CA ALA A 135 -18.27 -15.57 -38.47
C ALA A 135 -17.75 -15.57 -39.92
N ALA A 136 -16.43 -15.60 -40.10
CA ALA A 136 -15.81 -15.70 -41.42
C ALA A 136 -16.10 -17.05 -42.10
N ASP A 137 -16.00 -18.16 -41.36
CA ASP A 137 -16.29 -19.50 -41.89
C ASP A 137 -17.77 -19.65 -42.31
N ASN A 138 -18.71 -19.12 -41.53
CA ASN A 138 -20.14 -19.16 -41.89
C ASN A 138 -20.43 -18.33 -43.16
N TYR A 139 -19.84 -17.14 -43.30
CA TYR A 139 -20.02 -16.31 -44.49
C TYR A 139 -19.52 -17.01 -45.77
N LEU A 140 -18.41 -17.74 -45.66
CA LEU A 140 -17.84 -18.50 -46.77
C LEU A 140 -18.68 -19.74 -47.13
N GLN A 141 -19.37 -20.35 -46.17
CA GLN A 141 -20.28 -21.48 -46.43
C GLN A 141 -21.61 -21.05 -47.04
N GLU A 142 -22.12 -19.86 -46.73
CA GLU A 142 -23.38 -19.35 -47.29
C GLU A 142 -23.24 -18.80 -48.73
N HIS A 143 -22.02 -18.55 -49.20
CA HIS A 143 -21.74 -17.98 -50.54
C HIS A 143 -21.00 -18.96 -51.48
N GLN A 144 -21.13 -20.27 -51.25
CA GLN A 144 -20.75 -21.33 -52.19
C GLN A 144 -22.00 -22.04 -52.71
#